data_AF-A0AA41VBF2-F1
#
_entry.id   AF-A0AA41VBF2-F1
#
_cell.length_a   1.000
_cell.length_b   1.000
_cell.length_c   1.000
_cell.angle_alpha   90.00
_cell.angle_beta   90.00
_cell.angle_gamma   90.00
#
_symmetry.space_group_name_H-M   'P 1'
#
loop_
_entity.id
_entity.type
_entity.pdbx_description
1 polymer ?
#
loop_
_entity_poly.entity_id
_entity_poly.type
_entity_poly.pdbx_seq_one_letter_code
_entity_poly.pdbx_strand_id
1 'polypeptide(L)'
;MTTPTGELSPTLPVEGLSVFSQNACPIGRDPVKALTKDEIDKAHLYVLNNCDEVRPHFVKYREELKVGSDDKLSARQQNNFAQWFKDH
;
A
#
# COMPACT_ATOMS: atom_id res chain seq x y z
N MET A 1 -37.29 -29.79 44.60
CA MET A 1 -36.65 -28.51 44.27
C MET A 1 -36.14 -28.64 42.84
N THR A 2 -36.75 -27.91 41.91
CA THR A 2 -36.45 -27.95 40.48
C THR A 2 -35.46 -26.84 40.14
N THR A 3 -34.28 -27.19 39.63
CA THR A 3 -33.28 -26.25 39.11
C THR A 3 -33.34 -26.30 37.58
N PRO A 4 -33.70 -25.21 36.87
CA PRO A 4 -33.54 -25.16 35.43
C PRO A 4 -32.11 -24.70 35.14
N THR A 5 -31.25 -25.64 34.73
CA THR A 5 -29.96 -25.28 34.14
C THR A 5 -30.25 -24.83 32.73
N GLY A 6 -30.34 -23.51 32.55
CA GLY A 6 -30.50 -22.86 31.25
C GLY A 6 -29.38 -23.28 30.31
N GLU A 7 -29.80 -23.71 29.13
CA GLU A 7 -28.96 -24.14 28.03
C GLU A 7 -27.90 -23.08 27.68
N LEU A 8 -26.62 -23.46 27.74
CA LEU A 8 -25.55 -22.76 27.06
C LEU A 8 -25.50 -23.30 25.63
N SER A 9 -25.86 -22.46 24.67
CA SER A 9 -25.76 -22.74 23.24
C SER A 9 -24.35 -23.26 22.90
N PRO A 10 -24.21 -24.30 22.07
CA PRO A 10 -22.91 -24.75 21.63
C PRO A 10 -22.34 -23.69 20.68
N THR A 11 -21.36 -22.94 21.14
CA THR A 11 -20.48 -22.16 20.27
C THR A 11 -19.88 -23.13 19.26
N LEU A 12 -20.18 -22.92 17.97
CA LEU A 12 -19.58 -23.69 16.89
C LEU A 12 -18.05 -23.69 17.07
N PRO A 13 -17.36 -24.84 16.92
CA PRO A 13 -15.92 -24.90 17.04
C PRO A 13 -15.31 -23.98 16.00
N VAL A 14 -14.49 -23.03 16.44
CA VAL A 14 -13.60 -22.28 15.56
C VAL A 14 -12.72 -23.32 14.87
N GLU A 15 -12.85 -23.47 13.55
CA GLU A 15 -12.05 -24.42 12.77
C GLU A 15 -10.56 -24.04 12.86
N GLY A 16 -9.84 -24.64 13.81
CA GLY A 16 -8.41 -24.42 14.02
C GLY A 16 -7.93 -24.90 15.39
N LEU A 17 -6.66 -25.31 15.48
CA LEU A 17 -6.04 -25.66 16.76
C LEU A 17 -5.87 -24.38 17.60
N SER A 18 -6.37 -24.39 18.84
CA SER A 18 -6.29 -23.25 19.77
C SER A 18 -4.86 -22.75 20.03
N VAL A 19 -3.84 -23.59 19.82
CA VAL A 19 -2.43 -23.15 19.89
C VAL A 19 -2.09 -22.07 18.84
N PHE A 20 -2.82 -22.01 17.73
CA PHE A 20 -2.64 -21.01 16.67
C PHE A 20 -3.66 -19.87 16.72
N SER A 21 -4.63 -19.89 17.65
CA SER A 21 -5.52 -18.74 17.88
C SER A 21 -4.84 -17.64 18.71
N GLN A 22 -3.57 -17.83 19.06
CA GLN A 22 -2.79 -16.85 19.79
C GLN A 22 -2.41 -15.71 18.85
N ASN A 23 -2.91 -14.50 19.14
CA ASN A 23 -2.35 -13.26 18.57
C ASN A 23 -0.95 -13.04 19.15
N ALA A 24 0.02 -13.83 18.69
CA ALA A 24 1.40 -13.71 19.12
C ALA A 24 2.00 -12.42 18.52
N CYS A 25 2.29 -11.45 19.39
CA CYS A 25 3.16 -10.32 19.10
C CYS A 25 4.54 -10.66 19.69
N PRO A 26 5.51 -11.15 18.89
CA PRO A 26 6.85 -11.41 19.38
C PRO A 26 7.41 -10.14 20.01
N ILE A 27 7.95 -10.24 21.22
CA ILE A 27 8.56 -9.11 21.94
C ILE A 27 9.61 -8.47 21.02
N GLY A 28 9.51 -7.15 20.82
CA GLY A 28 10.42 -6.38 19.99
C GLY A 28 10.02 -6.21 18.52
N ARG A 29 8.87 -6.75 18.10
CA ARG A 29 8.30 -6.41 16.79
C ARG A 29 7.50 -5.12 16.90
N ASP A 30 7.91 -4.09 16.16
CA ASP A 30 7.04 -2.93 15.97
C ASP A 30 5.71 -3.41 15.39
N PRO A 31 4.57 -2.87 15.86
CA PRO A 31 3.28 -3.21 15.28
C PRO A 31 3.36 -2.97 13.77
N VAL A 32 2.96 -3.97 12.99
CA VAL A 32 2.92 -3.85 11.53
C VAL A 32 1.91 -2.76 11.20
N LYS A 33 2.39 -1.53 10.98
CA LYS A 33 1.57 -0.42 10.57
C LYS A 33 1.31 -0.57 9.08
N ALA A 34 0.05 -0.75 8.71
CA ALA A 34 -0.36 -0.57 7.33
C ALA A 34 -0.09 0.89 6.93
N LEU A 35 0.59 1.09 5.81
CA LEU A 35 0.79 2.42 5.26
C LEU A 35 -0.57 3.04 4.94
N THR A 36 -0.73 4.32 5.25
CA THR A 36 -1.90 5.07 4.79
C THR A 36 -1.85 5.19 3.26
N LYS A 37 -3.00 5.49 2.65
CA LYS A 37 -3.06 5.70 1.20
C LYS A 37 -2.09 6.79 0.74
N ASP A 38 -1.98 7.89 1.50
CA ASP A 38 -1.05 8.97 1.22
C ASP A 38 0.42 8.53 1.30
N GLU A 39 0.77 7.67 2.26
CA GLU A 39 2.12 7.12 2.38
C GLU A 39 2.45 6.20 1.19
N ILE A 40 1.49 5.38 0.77
CA ILE A 40 1.61 4.52 -0.42
C ILE A 40 1.77 5.36 -1.69
N ASP A 41 0.95 6.40 -1.87
CA ASP A 41 1.01 7.26 -3.05
C ASP A 41 2.35 8.01 -3.14
N LYS A 42 2.90 8.46 -2.00
CA LYS A 42 4.26 9.02 -1.94
C LYS A 42 5.33 7.99 -2.31
N ALA A 43 5.22 6.76 -1.83
CA ALA A 43 6.16 5.69 -2.18
C ALA A 43 6.14 5.40 -3.68
N HIS A 44 4.94 5.33 -4.28
CA HIS A 44 4.80 5.15 -5.73
C HIS A 44 5.45 6.29 -6.52
N LEU A 45 5.22 7.55 -6.13
CA LEU A 45 5.86 8.71 -6.77
C LEU A 45 7.39 8.66 -6.64
N TYR A 46 7.89 8.24 -5.49
CA TYR A 46 9.33 8.10 -5.27
C TYR A 46 9.95 7.08 -6.22
N VAL A 47 9.33 5.90 -6.34
CA VAL A 47 9.80 4.86 -7.28
C VAL A 47 9.81 5.40 -8.71
N LEU A 48 8.70 5.97 -9.18
CA LEU A 48 8.59 6.49 -10.55
C LEU A 48 9.64 7.56 -10.88
N ASN A 49 10.04 8.38 -9.91
CA ASN A 49 11.02 9.44 -10.12
C ASN A 49 12.48 8.97 -10.09
N ASN A 50 12.78 7.84 -9.43
CA ASN A 50 14.16 7.37 -9.21
C ASN A 50 14.50 6.06 -9.94
N CYS A 51 13.50 5.40 -10.54
CA CYS A 51 13.67 4.13 -11.24
C CYS A 51 14.27 4.35 -12.63
N ASP A 52 15.41 3.72 -12.92
CA ASP A 52 16.11 3.88 -14.19
C ASP A 52 15.30 3.34 -15.37
N GLU A 53 14.54 2.26 -15.15
CA GLU A 53 13.65 1.63 -16.11
C GLU A 53 12.51 2.57 -16.56
N VAL A 54 12.14 3.54 -15.71
CA VAL A 54 11.07 4.51 -15.99
C VAL A 54 11.59 5.73 -16.74
N ARG A 55 12.91 5.96 -16.76
CA ARG A 55 13.53 7.11 -17.45
C ARG A 55 13.15 7.25 -18.92
N PRO A 56 13.09 6.17 -19.75
CA PRO A 56 12.69 6.30 -21.15
C PRO A 56 11.27 6.84 -21.30
N HIS A 57 10.35 6.43 -20.43
CA HIS A 57 8.97 6.93 -20.43
C HIS A 57 8.89 8.39 -20.01
N PHE A 58 9.75 8.80 -19.08
CA PHE A 58 9.85 10.19 -18.67
C PHE A 58 10.37 11.10 -19.79
N VAL A 59 11.29 10.61 -20.63
CA VAL A 59 11.74 11.32 -21.84
C VAL A 59 10.59 11.48 -22.83
N LYS A 60 9.83 10.42 -23.10
CA LYS A 60 8.64 10.48 -23.96
C LYS A 60 7.60 11.49 -23.44
N TYR A 61 7.35 11.49 -22.14
CA TYR A 61 6.46 12.47 -21.51
C TYR A 61 6.95 13.92 -21.72
N ARG A 62 8.26 14.17 -21.63
CA ARG A 62 8.83 15.50 -21.91
C ARG A 62 8.67 15.92 -23.37
N GLU A 63 8.87 14.99 -24.29
CA GLU A 63 8.66 15.22 -25.73
C GLU A 63 7.21 15.60 -26.03
N GLU A 64 6.23 14.91 -25.43
CA GLU A 64 4.81 15.23 -25.56
C GLU A 64 4.44 16.59 -24.96
N LEU A 65 5.11 16.99 -23.87
CA LEU A 65 4.99 18.33 -23.30
C LEU A 65 5.70 19.42 -24.12
N LYS A 66 6.46 19.05 -25.17
CA LYS A 66 7.32 19.95 -25.95
C LYS A 66 8.31 20.74 -25.09
N VAL A 67 8.68 20.18 -23.94
CA VAL A 67 9.67 20.76 -23.03
C VAL A 67 11.04 20.28 -23.50
N GLY A 68 12.00 21.20 -23.63
CA GLY A 68 13.36 20.85 -24.08
C GLY A 68 13.98 19.81 -23.15
N SER A 69 14.88 18.98 -23.68
CA SER A 69 15.56 17.93 -22.90
C SER A 69 16.29 18.48 -21.67
N ASP A 70 16.80 19.72 -21.76
CA ASP A 70 17.54 20.42 -20.71
C ASP A 70 16.67 21.16 -19.69
N ASP A 71 15.39 21.34 -19.98
CA ASP A 71 14.49 22.05 -19.07
C ASP A 71 14.13 21.16 -17.87
N LYS A 72 14.32 21.70 -16.66
CA LYS A 72 13.85 21.05 -15.44
C LYS A 72 12.33 21.14 -15.40
N LEU A 73 11.65 19.99 -15.43
CA LEU A 73 10.22 19.93 -15.16
C LEU A 73 9.93 20.52 -13.78
N SER A 74 8.88 21.34 -13.71
CA SER A 74 8.35 21.79 -12.43
C SER A 74 7.90 20.59 -11.59
N ALA A 75 7.90 20.74 -10.25
CA ALA A 75 7.39 19.70 -9.35
C ALA A 75 5.94 19.30 -9.69
N ARG A 76 5.15 20.25 -10.20
CA ARG A 76 3.78 19.98 -10.67
C ARG A 76 3.75 19.07 -11.90
N GLN A 77 4.64 19.26 -12.86
CA GLN A 77 4.76 18.39 -14.04
C GLN A 77 5.30 17.01 -13.68
N GLN A 78 6.25 16.93 -12.75
CA GLN A 78 6.72 15.64 -12.21
C GLN A 78 5.59 14.88 -11.51
N ASN A 79 4.74 15.56 -10.75
CA ASN A 79 3.57 14.91 -10.13
C ASN A 79 2.52 14.46 -11.16
N ASN A 80 2.42 15.13 -12.31
CA ASN A 80 1.52 14.73 -13.40
C ASN A 80 2.05 13.55 -14.23
N PHE A 81 3.35 13.26 -14.17
CA PHE A 81 3.94 12.12 -14.88
C PHE A 81 3.32 10.79 -14.43
N ALA A 82 3.11 10.60 -13.13
CA ALA A 82 2.50 9.38 -12.61
C ALA A 82 1.06 9.16 -13.12
N GLN A 83 0.32 10.25 -13.37
CA GLN A 83 -1.01 10.18 -13.97
C GLN A 83 -0.89 9.80 -15.45
N TRP A 84 -0.04 10.50 -16.20
CA TRP A 84 0.19 10.23 -17.62
C TRP A 84 0.69 8.80 -17.88
N PHE A 85 1.54 8.28 -16.99
CA PHE A 85 2.11 6.95 -17.08
C PHE A 85 1.09 5.84 -16.78
N LYS A 86 0.01 6.13 -16.04
CA LYS A 86 -1.09 5.18 -15.83
C LYS A 86 -2.02 5.10 -17.04
N ASP A 87 -2.16 6.19 -17.77
CA ASP A 87 -3.07 6.31 -18.91
C ASP A 87 -2.45 5.79 -20.22
N HIS A 88 -1.15 5.48 -20.23
CA HIS A 88 -0.37 4.96 -21.36
C HIS A 88 0.03 3.49 -21.16
#